data_AF-A0A5Y1YGB2-F1
#
_entry.id   AF-A0A5Y1YGB2-F1
#
_cell.length_a   1.000
_cell.length_b   1.000
_cell.length_c   1.000
_cell.angle_alpha   90.00
_cell.angle_beta   90.00
_cell.angle_gamma   90.00
#
_symmetry.space_group_name_H-M   'P 1'
#
loop_
_entity.id
_entity.type
_entity.pdbx_description
1 polymer ?
#
loop_
_entity_poly.entity_id
_entity_poly.type
_entity_poly.pdbx_seq_one_letter_code
_entity_poly.pdbx_strand_id
1 'polypeptide(L)' 'MAAQANLDVAFGQRPTINPLTARLTGNVAGVMKVFNRCGWQAEPDSGTSLLHQYSLMAGQGVPGKGD' A
#
# COMPACT_ATOMS: atom_id res chain seq x y z
N MET A 1 28.49 -2.60 19.57
CA MET A 1 28.37 -2.45 18.10
C MET A 1 28.02 -3.81 17.49
N ALA A 2 26.78 -4.27 17.66
CA ALA A 2 26.32 -5.58 17.14
C ALA A 2 24.79 -5.68 17.00
N ALA A 3 24.02 -4.82 17.68
CA ALA A 3 22.56 -4.83 17.58
C ALA A 3 22.02 -4.16 16.29
N GLN A 4 22.73 -3.14 15.76
CA GLN A 4 22.30 -2.42 14.56
C GLN A 4 22.46 -3.23 13.27
N ALA A 5 23.49 -4.08 13.16
CA ALA A 5 23.74 -4.88 11.96
C ALA A 5 22.70 -6.01 11.76
N ASN A 6 22.13 -6.54 12.84
CA ASN A 6 21.19 -7.66 12.76
C ASN A 6 19.77 -7.22 12.38
N LEU A 7 19.39 -5.98 12.72
CA LEU A 7 18.12 -5.40 12.30
C LEU A 7 18.15 -5.00 10.81
N ASP A 8 19.29 -4.50 10.32
CA ASP A 8 19.46 -4.12 8.92
C ASP A 8 19.32 -5.33 7.97
N VAL A 9 19.83 -6.51 8.35
CA VAL A 9 19.65 -7.77 7.58
C VAL A 9 18.21 -8.28 7.62
N ALA A 10 17.50 -8.17 8.75
CA ALA A 10 16.13 -8.66 8.89
C ALA A 10 15.12 -7.83 8.09
N PHE A 11 15.39 -6.53 7.89
CA PHE A 11 14.55 -5.61 7.12
C PHE A 11 15.15 -5.20 5.76
N GLY A 12 16.34 -5.72 5.41
CA GLY A 12 17.04 -5.46 4.14
C GLY A 12 16.44 -6.17 2.94
N GLN A 13 15.50 -7.08 3.16
CA GLN A 13 14.60 -7.56 2.13
C GLN A 13 13.42 -6.60 2.10
N ARG A 14 13.35 -5.80 1.02
CA ARG A 14 12.27 -4.83 0.72
C ARG A 14 10.96 -5.27 1.38
N PRO A 15 10.24 -4.37 2.08
CA PRO A 15 8.99 -4.76 2.71
C PRO A 15 8.09 -5.39 1.64
N THR A 16 7.76 -6.68 1.81
CA THR A 16 6.76 -7.36 0.97
C THR A 16 5.42 -6.75 1.34
N ILE A 17 5.06 -5.67 0.66
CA ILE A 17 3.77 -5.02 0.79
C ILE A 17 2.77 -5.91 0.04
N ASN A 18 2.21 -6.89 0.75
CA ASN A 18 1.12 -7.69 0.20
C ASN A 18 -0.07 -6.75 -0.04
N PRO A 19 -0.62 -6.70 -1.28
CA PRO A 19 -1.80 -5.92 -1.55
C PRO A 19 -2.96 -6.42 -0.68
N LEU A 20 -3.67 -5.49 -0.04
CA LEU A 20 -4.87 -5.82 0.72
C LEU A 20 -6.09 -5.69 -0.20
N THR A 21 -6.72 -6.81 -0.51
CA THR A 21 -8.00 -6.81 -1.22
C THR A 21 -9.13 -6.47 -0.26
N ALA A 22 -9.88 -5.40 -0.55
CA ALA A 22 -10.98 -4.94 0.28
C ALA A 22 -12.20 -4.57 -0.58
N ARG A 23 -13.40 -4.70 0.00
CA ARG A 23 -14.65 -4.26 -0.63
C ARG A 23 -15.02 -2.86 -0.13
N LEU A 24 -15.07 -1.87 -1.02
CA LEU A 24 -15.37 -0.48 -0.68
C LEU A 24 -16.80 -0.12 -1.08
N THR A 25 -17.71 -0.02 -0.11
CA THR A 25 -19.12 0.34 -0.35
C THR A 25 -19.47 1.71 0.22
N GLY A 26 -20.49 2.38 -0.35
CA GLY A 26 -20.93 3.71 0.11
C GLY A 26 -20.17 4.84 -0.58
N ASN A 27 -19.61 5.79 0.18
CA ASN A 27 -18.87 6.94 -0.37
C ASN A 27 -17.43 6.55 -0.79
N VAL A 28 -17.32 5.78 -1.87
CA VAL A 28 -16.03 5.33 -2.41
C VAL A 28 -15.11 6.52 -2.71
N ALA A 29 -15.62 7.58 -3.32
CA ALA A 29 -14.84 8.78 -3.64
C ALA A 29 -14.22 9.45 -2.40
N GLY A 30 -14.94 9.48 -1.27
CA GLY A 30 -14.43 9.99 0.00
C GLY A 30 -13.34 9.08 0.59
N VAL A 31 -13.55 7.76 0.55
CA VAL A 31 -12.59 6.78 1.03
C VAL A 31 -11.28 6.80 0.22
N MET A 32 -11.37 6.96 -1.11
CA MET A 32 -10.21 7.10 -2.00
C MET A 32 -9.32 8.31 -1.61
N LYS A 33 -9.93 9.43 -1.20
CA LYS A 33 -9.17 10.60 -0.72
C LYS A 33 -8.38 10.30 0.56
N VAL A 34 -8.95 9.50 1.47
CA VAL A 34 -8.27 9.08 2.70
C VAL A 34 -7.09 8.17 2.38
N PHE A 35 -7.27 7.19 1.49
CA PHE A 35 -6.17 6.32 1.05
C PHE A 35 -5.02 7.12 0.43
N ASN A 36 -5.33 8.01 -0.51
CA ASN A 36 -4.33 8.87 -1.13
C ASN A 36 -3.56 9.72 -0.10
N ARG A 37 -4.24 10.27 0.91
CA ARG A 37 -3.60 11.04 2.00
C ARG A 37 -2.69 10.17 2.87
N CYS A 38 -3.05 8.92 3.09
CA CYS A 38 -2.28 7.97 3.89
C CYS A 38 -1.15 7.30 3.09
N GLY A 39 -0.92 7.70 1.83
CA GLY A 39 0.09 7.08 0.97
C GLY A 39 -0.32 5.69 0.47
N TRP A 40 -1.60 5.36 0.48
CA TRP A 40 -2.14 4.12 -0.09
C TRP A 40 -2.70 4.39 -1.48
N GLN A 41 -2.37 3.52 -2.42
CA GLN A 41 -2.98 3.45 -3.74
C GLN A 41 -4.11 2.42 -3.70
N ALA A 42 -5.25 2.76 -4.27
CA ALA A 42 -6.39 1.87 -4.39
C ALA A 42 -6.73 1.69 -5.86
N GLU A 43 -6.68 0.45 -6.35
CA GLU A 43 -6.99 0.12 -7.74
C GLU A 43 -8.21 -0.79 -7.79
N PRO A 44 -9.18 -0.53 -8.69
CA PRO A 44 -10.32 -1.41 -8.88
C PRO A 44 -9.84 -2.76 -9.43
N ASP A 45 -10.31 -3.84 -8.80
CA ASP A 45 -9.93 -5.20 -9.20
C ASP A 45 -10.67 -5.58 -10.48
N SER A 46 -10.01 -5.34 -11.62
CA SER A 46 -10.57 -5.54 -12.96
C SER A 46 -10.80 -7.02 -13.32
N GLY A 47 -10.27 -7.95 -12.52
CA GLY A 47 -10.36 -9.40 -12.75
C GLY A 47 -11.50 -10.08 -11.99
N THR A 48 -12.18 -9.38 -11.09
CA THR A 48 -13.24 -9.97 -10.27
C THR A 48 -14.60 -9.45 -10.67
N SER A 49 -15.56 -10.37 -10.88
CA SER A 49 -16.96 -10.05 -11.19
C SER A 49 -17.70 -9.39 -10.00
N LEU A 50 -16.99 -9.04 -8.94
CA LEU A 50 -17.52 -8.47 -7.72
C LEU A 50 -17.42 -6.94 -7.79
N LEU A 51 -18.56 -6.30 -8.01
CA LEU A 51 -18.71 -4.85 -7.89
C LEU A 51 -18.12 -4.39 -6.55
N HIS A 52 -17.32 -3.33 -6.59
CA HIS A 52 -16.73 -2.65 -5.43
C HIS A 52 -15.51 -3.31 -4.80
N GLN A 53 -14.83 -4.23 -5.49
CA GLN A 53 -13.56 -4.79 -5.01
C GLN A 53 -12.37 -3.92 -5.44
N TYR A 54 -11.49 -3.62 -4.48
CA TYR A 54 -10.30 -2.80 -4.68
C TYR A 54 -9.08 -3.49 -4.08
N SER A 55 -7.96 -3.42 -4.80
CA SER A 55 -6.64 -3.76 -4.30
C SER A 55 -5.99 -2.52 -3.69
N LEU A 56 -5.65 -2.59 -2.41
CA LEU A 56 -4.99 -1.52 -1.68
C LEU A 56 -3.50 -1.84 -1.59
N MET A 57 -2.69 -1.02 -2.23
CA MET A 57 -1.24 -1.10 -2.20
C MET A 57 -0.71 0.06 -1.36
N ALA A 58 0.03 -0.23 -0.29
CA ALA A 58 0.75 0.84 0.39
C ALA A 58 1.79 1.38 -0.59
N GLY A 59 1.70 2.68 -0.88
CA GLY A 59 2.72 3.39 -1.61
C GLY A 59 3.99 3.32 -0.78
N GLN A 60 4.88 2.42 -1.20
CA GLN A 60 6.26 2.40 -0.75
C GLN A 60 6.77 3.82 -0.97
N GLY A 61 6.93 4.58 0.12
CA GLY A 61 7.07 6.04 0.08
C GLY A 61 7.94 6.44 -1.09
N VAL A 62 7.42 7.30 -1.97
CA VAL A 62 8.14 7.78 -3.14
C VAL A 62 9.58 8.07 -2.71
N PRO A 63 10.59 7.37 -3.24
CA PRO A 63 11.96 7.68 -2.88
C PRO A 63 12.11 9.15 -3.24
N GLY A 64 12.41 9.98 -2.23
CA GLY A 64 12.59 11.41 -2.42
C GLY A 64 13.47 11.58 -3.64
N LYS A 65 12.94 12.27 -4.65
CA LYS A 65 13.68 12.69 -5.82
C LYS A 65 14.93 13.39 -5.28
N GLY A 66 16.07 12.72 -5.36
CA GLY A 66 17.34 13.27 -4.91
C GLY A 66 17.59 14.56 -5.68
N ASP A 67 17.84 15.64 -4.93
CA ASP A 67 18.52 16.82 -5.43
C ASP A 67 20.02 16.53 -5.61
#